data_AF-A0A1X1MUP8-F1
#
_entry.id   AF-A0A1X1MUP8-F1
#
_cell.length_a   1.000
_cell.length_b   1.000
_cell.length_c   1.000
_cell.angle_alpha   90.00
_cell.angle_beta   90.00
_cell.angle_gamma   90.00
#
_symmetry.space_group_name_H-M   'P 1'
#
loop_
_entity.id
_entity.type
_entity.pdbx_description
1 polymer ?
#
loop_
_entity_poly.entity_id
_entity_poly.type
_entity_poly.pdbx_seq_one_letter_code
_entity_poly.pdbx_strand_id
1 'polypeptide(L)'
;MPEMPAFCDNCGAVFGSGFVFENCRNVTLSGNRVGPCPNCGGMGHVPDGVYDITGNAIRLLQGTIKTVQQLQKLSSVLTEAQKRNLSKEQVQENIHETVPELKNFASVLPQTRSELYGFIGIILTAIGLMIAAYGTFKDDSVPEREIEQIIERSIEQSIQKLSPTKPTAPNKHKRNDPCACGSGVKYKRCCYLSA
;
A
#
# COMPACT_ATOMS: atom_id res chain seq x y z
N MET A 1 23.56 -14.88 -1.45
CA MET A 1 22.75 -14.51 -2.64
C MET A 1 21.36 -15.08 -2.41
N PRO A 2 20.29 -14.26 -2.55
CA PRO A 2 18.93 -14.70 -2.26
C PRO A 2 18.49 -15.73 -3.30
N GLU A 3 18.00 -16.86 -2.79
CA GLU A 3 17.40 -17.93 -3.58
C GLU A 3 15.88 -17.72 -3.62
N MET A 4 15.27 -17.88 -4.79
CA MET A 4 13.82 -17.84 -4.90
C MET A 4 13.21 -19.07 -4.19
N PRO A 5 12.13 -18.92 -3.43
CA PRO A 5 11.43 -20.07 -2.86
C PRO A 5 10.59 -20.79 -3.93
N ALA A 6 10.56 -22.12 -3.86
CA ALA A 6 9.60 -22.96 -4.57
C ALA A 6 8.56 -23.52 -3.60
N PHE A 7 7.33 -23.72 -4.10
CA PHE A 7 6.20 -24.29 -3.37
C PHE A 7 5.81 -25.62 -3.98
N CYS A 8 5.75 -26.69 -3.19
CA CYS A 8 5.37 -28.02 -3.68
C CYS A 8 3.88 -28.08 -4.02
N ASP A 9 3.55 -28.57 -5.21
CA ASP A 9 2.17 -28.71 -5.67
C ASP A 9 1.42 -29.86 -4.98
N ASN A 10 2.16 -30.83 -4.45
CA ASN A 10 1.58 -32.03 -3.84
C ASN A 10 1.39 -31.90 -2.33
N CYS A 11 2.41 -31.41 -1.60
CA CYS A 11 2.39 -31.34 -0.13
C CYS A 11 2.43 -29.92 0.44
N GLY A 12 2.59 -28.89 -0.38
CA GLY A 12 2.64 -27.50 0.07
C GLY A 12 3.93 -27.07 0.77
N ALA A 13 4.94 -27.94 0.89
CA ALA A 13 6.22 -27.58 1.47
C ALA A 13 6.92 -26.46 0.68
N VAL A 14 7.55 -25.54 1.40
CA VAL A 14 8.43 -24.51 0.83
C VAL A 14 9.85 -25.05 0.82
N PHE A 15 10.54 -24.95 -0.32
CA PHE A 15 11.90 -25.44 -0.47
C PHE A 15 12.71 -24.56 -1.44
N GLY A 16 14.04 -24.72 -1.43
CA GLY A 16 14.94 -24.00 -2.31
C GLY A 16 14.67 -24.33 -3.78
N SER A 17 14.47 -23.31 -4.60
CA SER A 17 14.18 -23.49 -6.03
C SER A 17 15.41 -23.76 -6.90
N GLY A 18 16.62 -23.48 -6.39
CA GLY A 18 17.86 -23.41 -7.14
C GLY A 18 18.03 -22.13 -7.96
N PHE A 19 17.01 -21.28 -8.09
CA PHE A 19 17.11 -20.01 -8.79
C PHE A 19 17.70 -18.94 -7.86
N VAL A 20 18.92 -18.52 -8.17
CA VAL A 20 19.65 -17.51 -7.42
C VAL A 20 19.83 -16.28 -8.29
N PHE A 21 19.45 -15.11 -7.76
CA PHE A 21 19.61 -13.83 -8.44
C PHE A 21 20.44 -12.88 -7.58
N GLU A 22 21.21 -12.01 -8.22
CA GLU A 22 22.00 -11.00 -7.51
C GLU A 22 21.84 -9.64 -8.19
N ASN A 23 21.32 -8.66 -7.43
CA ASN A 23 21.19 -7.27 -7.86
C ASN A 23 20.48 -7.08 -9.21
N CYS A 24 19.45 -7.89 -9.48
CA CYS A 24 18.67 -7.83 -10.71
C CYS A 24 17.37 -7.04 -10.49
N ARG A 25 16.95 -6.27 -11.49
CA ARG A 25 15.65 -5.57 -11.50
C ARG A 25 14.74 -6.13 -12.58
N ASN A 26 13.43 -6.04 -12.37
CA ASN A 26 12.39 -6.51 -13.30
C ASN A 26 12.57 -7.97 -13.77
N VAL A 27 13.04 -8.85 -12.89
CA VAL A 27 13.18 -10.29 -13.18
C VAL A 27 11.79 -10.89 -13.32
N THR A 28 11.47 -11.38 -14.51
CA THR A 28 10.19 -12.03 -14.77
C THR A 28 10.34 -13.54 -14.65
N LEU A 29 9.58 -14.14 -13.74
CA LEU A 29 9.47 -15.59 -13.57
C LEU A 29 8.07 -16.01 -13.98
N SER A 30 7.96 -17.01 -14.86
CA SER A 30 6.67 -17.58 -15.26
C SER A 30 6.82 -19.06 -15.58
N GLY A 31 5.91 -19.88 -15.05
CA GLY A 31 5.81 -21.30 -15.38
C GLY A 31 7.00 -22.14 -14.90
N ASN A 32 7.80 -21.63 -13.97
CA ASN A 32 9.00 -22.32 -13.49
C ASN A 32 8.61 -23.48 -12.56
N ARG A 33 8.98 -24.70 -12.94
CA ARG A 33 8.78 -25.93 -12.16
C ARG A 33 10.09 -26.39 -11.54
N VAL A 34 10.04 -26.86 -10.29
CA VAL A 34 11.21 -27.31 -9.53
C VAL A 34 10.88 -28.62 -8.83
N GLY A 35 11.80 -29.57 -8.88
CA GLY A 35 11.72 -30.79 -8.10
C GLY A 35 13.02 -31.59 -8.16
N PRO A 36 13.09 -32.70 -7.41
CA PRO A 36 12.03 -33.23 -6.56
C PRO A 36 11.89 -32.46 -5.23
N CYS A 37 10.65 -32.36 -4.71
CA CYS A 37 10.38 -31.84 -3.38
C CYS A 37 11.09 -32.73 -2.34
N PRO A 38 11.92 -32.17 -1.44
CA PRO A 38 12.67 -32.96 -0.46
C PRO A 38 11.76 -33.67 0.56
N ASN A 39 10.50 -33.24 0.69
CA ASN A 39 9.56 -33.80 1.66
C ASN A 39 8.70 -34.94 1.09
N CYS A 40 8.30 -34.89 -0.19
CA CYS A 40 7.36 -35.85 -0.76
C CYS A 40 7.75 -36.40 -2.14
N GLY A 41 8.86 -35.96 -2.71
CA GLY A 41 9.31 -36.34 -4.07
C GLY A 41 8.51 -35.72 -5.22
N GLY A 42 7.41 -35.02 -4.94
CA GLY A 42 6.58 -34.35 -5.96
C GLY A 42 7.23 -33.12 -6.57
N MET A 43 6.62 -32.56 -7.62
CA MET A 43 7.05 -31.30 -8.22
C MET A 43 6.50 -30.10 -7.43
N GLY A 44 7.18 -28.97 -7.54
CA GLY A 44 6.72 -27.66 -7.11
C GLY A 44 6.94 -26.62 -8.18
N HIS A 45 6.63 -25.37 -7.84
CA HIS A 45 6.79 -24.23 -8.73
C HIS A 45 7.34 -23.00 -8.00
N VAL A 46 8.02 -22.13 -8.74
CA VAL A 46 8.35 -20.78 -8.27
C VAL A 46 7.18 -19.85 -8.61
N PRO A 47 6.74 -18.97 -7.70
CA PRO A 47 5.61 -18.11 -7.98
C PRO A 47 5.85 -17.19 -9.18
N ASP A 48 4.84 -17.11 -10.04
CA ASP A 48 4.88 -16.25 -11.20
C ASP A 48 4.84 -14.77 -10.80
N GLY A 49 5.72 -13.97 -11.39
CA GLY A 49 5.78 -12.55 -11.12
C GLY A 49 7.02 -11.84 -11.65
N VAL A 50 7.03 -10.54 -11.47
CA VAL A 50 8.11 -9.60 -11.75
C VAL A 50 8.72 -9.20 -10.42
N TYR A 51 10.03 -9.35 -10.28
CA TYR A 51 10.76 -9.17 -9.04
C TYR A 51 11.93 -8.19 -9.18
N ASP A 52 12.14 -7.40 -8.15
CA ASP A 52 13.39 -6.69 -7.90
C ASP A 52 14.16 -7.43 -6.81
N ILE A 53 15.40 -7.83 -7.11
CA ILE A 53 16.31 -8.46 -6.16
C ILE A 53 17.45 -7.48 -5.86
N THR A 54 17.53 -7.01 -4.62
CA THR A 54 18.58 -6.08 -4.15
C THR A 54 19.26 -6.62 -2.90
N GLY A 55 20.57 -6.89 -2.99
CA GLY A 55 21.31 -7.53 -1.91
C GLY A 55 20.70 -8.87 -1.53
N ASN A 56 20.10 -8.94 -0.34
CA ASN A 56 19.43 -10.14 0.20
C ASN A 56 17.90 -10.06 0.19
N ALA A 57 17.31 -9.02 -0.39
CA ALA A 57 15.87 -8.84 -0.45
C ALA A 57 15.31 -9.24 -1.82
N ILE A 58 14.17 -9.94 -1.81
CA ILE A 58 13.34 -10.21 -3.00
C ILE A 58 12.06 -9.38 -2.85
N ARG A 59 11.87 -8.39 -3.71
CA ARG A 59 10.68 -7.55 -3.77
C ARG A 59 9.83 -7.98 -4.96
N LEU A 60 8.60 -8.43 -4.71
CA LEU A 60 7.64 -8.63 -5.79
C LEU A 60 7.07 -7.29 -6.24
N LEU A 61 7.21 -6.98 -7.53
CA LEU A 61 6.59 -5.81 -8.17
C LEU A 61 5.19 -6.13 -8.67
N GLN A 62 5.01 -7.30 -9.30
CA GLN A 62 3.75 -7.71 -9.91
C GLN A 62 3.69 -9.22 -10.02
N GLY A 63 2.67 -9.91 -9.50
CA GLY A 63 2.59 -11.36 -9.61
C GLY A 63 1.41 -11.97 -8.89
N THR A 64 1.24 -13.28 -9.08
CA THR A 64 0.17 -14.10 -8.48
C THR A 64 0.60 -14.63 -7.12
N ILE A 65 0.78 -13.75 -6.14
CA ILE A 65 0.53 -14.18 -4.75
C ILE A 65 -0.97 -14.45 -4.70
N LYS A 66 -1.45 -15.58 -4.19
CA LYS A 66 -2.89 -15.83 -4.01
C LYS A 66 -3.52 -14.58 -3.39
N THR A 67 -4.26 -13.83 -4.19
CA THR A 67 -4.40 -12.39 -3.94
C THR A 67 -5.43 -12.18 -2.84
N VAL A 68 -5.30 -11.09 -2.10
CA VAL A 68 -6.38 -10.56 -1.26
C VAL A 68 -7.72 -10.53 -2.03
N GLN A 69 -7.68 -10.30 -3.35
CA GLN A 69 -8.85 -10.36 -4.23
C GLN A 69 -9.50 -11.75 -4.31
N GLN A 70 -8.74 -12.84 -4.28
CA GLN A 70 -9.30 -14.20 -4.24
C GLN A 70 -9.99 -14.47 -2.89
N LEU A 71 -9.37 -14.04 -1.78
CA LEU A 71 -10.01 -14.13 -0.46
C LEU A 71 -11.27 -13.25 -0.38
N GLN A 72 -11.26 -12.07 -1.01
CA GLN A 72 -12.43 -11.20 -1.13
C GLN A 72 -13.53 -11.86 -1.96
N LYS A 73 -13.21 -12.46 -3.11
CA LYS A 73 -14.18 -13.22 -3.94
C LYS A 73 -14.76 -14.42 -3.19
N LEU A 74 -13.94 -15.15 -2.42
CA LEU A 74 -14.45 -16.21 -1.57
C LEU A 74 -15.38 -15.65 -0.50
N SER A 75 -14.99 -14.56 0.15
CA SER A 75 -15.80 -13.94 1.21
C SER A 75 -17.16 -13.49 0.69
N SER A 76 -17.26 -12.97 -0.54
CA SER A 76 -18.53 -12.55 -1.13
C SER A 76 -19.43 -13.75 -1.43
N VAL A 77 -18.89 -14.84 -1.99
CA VAL A 77 -19.64 -16.08 -2.24
C VAL A 77 -20.21 -16.65 -0.93
N LEU A 78 -19.38 -16.73 0.11
CA LEU A 78 -19.78 -17.25 1.41
C LEU A 78 -20.81 -16.34 2.12
N THR A 79 -20.67 -15.02 1.98
CA THR A 79 -21.62 -14.05 2.53
C THR A 79 -22.98 -14.15 1.83
N GLU A 80 -23.00 -14.28 0.50
CA GLU A 80 -24.25 -14.46 -0.25
C GLU A 80 -24.90 -15.82 0.06
N ALA A 81 -24.10 -16.87 0.23
CA ALA A 81 -24.59 -18.17 0.68
C ALA A 81 -25.29 -18.08 2.05
N GLN A 82 -24.72 -17.35 3.00
CA GLN A 82 -25.30 -17.13 4.33
C GLN A 82 -26.60 -16.33 4.24
N LYS A 83 -26.65 -15.25 3.46
CA LYS A 83 -27.86 -14.43 3.28
C LYS A 83 -29.01 -15.21 2.65
N ARG A 84 -28.72 -16.04 1.65
CA ARG A 84 -29.72 -16.78 0.88
C ARG A 84 -30.06 -18.16 1.46
N ASN A 85 -29.45 -18.51 2.59
CA ASN A 85 -29.59 -19.82 3.23
C ASN A 85 -29.35 -21.00 2.27
N LEU A 86 -28.29 -20.92 1.45
CA LEU A 86 -27.97 -21.92 0.44
C LEU A 86 -27.58 -23.27 1.07
N SER A 87 -27.91 -24.36 0.38
CA SER A 87 -27.45 -25.71 0.78
C SER A 87 -25.96 -25.90 0.51
N LYS A 88 -25.34 -26.88 1.17
CA LYS A 88 -23.93 -27.22 0.97
C LYS A 88 -23.58 -27.40 -0.50
N GLU A 89 -24.42 -28.10 -1.24
CA GLU A 89 -24.24 -28.42 -2.65
C GLU A 89 -24.21 -27.15 -3.50
N GLN A 90 -25.12 -26.21 -3.22
CA GLN A 90 -25.19 -24.91 -3.88
C GLN A 90 -23.99 -24.02 -3.54
N VAL A 91 -23.51 -24.06 -2.28
CA VAL A 91 -22.31 -23.33 -1.88
C VAL A 91 -21.08 -23.89 -2.58
N GLN A 92 -20.98 -25.21 -2.65
CA GLN A 92 -19.89 -25.91 -3.33
C GLN A 92 -19.86 -25.55 -4.82
N GLU A 93 -21.02 -25.60 -5.50
CA GLU A 93 -21.16 -25.19 -6.90
C GLU A 93 -20.70 -23.73 -7.13
N ASN A 94 -21.19 -22.80 -6.31
CA ASN A 94 -20.78 -21.39 -6.40
C ASN A 94 -19.27 -21.18 -6.18
N ILE A 95 -18.64 -21.95 -5.30
CA ILE A 95 -17.18 -21.90 -5.08
C ILE A 95 -16.45 -22.46 -6.31
N HIS A 96 -16.93 -23.56 -6.88
CA HIS A 96 -16.34 -24.16 -8.08
C HIS A 96 -16.38 -23.21 -9.29
N GLU A 97 -17.47 -22.46 -9.45
CA GLU A 97 -17.64 -21.49 -10.54
C GLU A 97 -16.86 -20.19 -10.30
N THR A 98 -16.93 -19.63 -9.10
CA THR A 98 -16.41 -18.28 -8.82
C THR A 98 -14.93 -18.28 -8.46
N VAL A 99 -14.44 -19.35 -7.82
CA VAL A 99 -13.05 -19.45 -7.33
C VAL A 99 -12.49 -20.87 -7.57
N PRO A 100 -12.24 -21.27 -8.84
CA PRO A 100 -11.81 -22.62 -9.21
C PRO A 100 -10.42 -23.01 -8.67
N GLU A 101 -9.65 -22.08 -8.11
CA GLU A 101 -8.38 -22.36 -7.44
C GLU A 101 -8.55 -22.85 -5.99
N LEU A 102 -9.75 -22.67 -5.41
CA LEU A 102 -10.08 -23.08 -4.05
C LEU A 102 -11.02 -24.28 -4.02
N LYS A 103 -11.06 -25.10 -5.08
CA LYS A 103 -11.93 -26.30 -5.15
C LYS A 103 -11.74 -27.25 -3.98
N ASN A 104 -10.51 -27.38 -3.48
CA ASN A 104 -10.20 -28.22 -2.31
C ASN A 104 -10.84 -27.69 -1.03
N PHE A 105 -11.16 -26.39 -0.96
CA PHE A 105 -11.86 -25.81 0.17
C PHE A 105 -13.29 -26.34 0.32
N ALA A 106 -13.97 -26.62 -0.80
CA ALA A 106 -15.32 -27.16 -0.77
C ALA A 106 -15.41 -28.53 -0.07
N SER A 107 -14.31 -29.30 -0.09
CA SER A 107 -14.25 -30.62 0.58
C SER A 107 -14.26 -30.53 2.10
N VAL A 108 -13.92 -29.37 2.68
CA VAL A 108 -13.84 -29.13 4.13
C VAL A 108 -15.18 -28.62 4.69
N LEU A 109 -16.17 -28.35 3.84
CA LEU A 109 -17.46 -27.81 4.26
C LEU A 109 -18.26 -28.82 5.11
N PRO A 110 -18.76 -28.42 6.31
CA PRO A 110 -19.57 -29.26 7.18
C PRO A 110 -20.85 -29.76 6.51
N GLN A 111 -21.38 -30.89 6.99
CA GLN A 111 -22.57 -31.52 6.41
C GLN A 111 -23.89 -30.98 6.98
N THR A 112 -23.92 -30.52 8.23
CA THR A 112 -25.16 -30.02 8.84
C THR A 112 -25.32 -28.51 8.59
N ARG A 113 -26.56 -28.04 8.40
CA ARG A 113 -26.84 -26.62 8.09
C ARG A 113 -26.34 -25.68 9.18
N SER A 114 -26.54 -26.04 10.44
CA SER A 114 -26.12 -25.26 11.60
C SER A 114 -24.59 -25.15 11.68
N GLU A 115 -23.88 -26.25 11.48
CA GLU A 115 -22.41 -26.26 11.47
C GLU A 115 -21.85 -25.55 10.25
N LEU A 116 -22.51 -25.65 9.09
CA LEU A 116 -22.10 -24.96 7.86
C LEU A 116 -22.04 -23.45 8.08
N TYR A 117 -23.09 -22.83 8.64
CA TYR A 117 -23.10 -21.39 8.86
C TYR A 117 -22.15 -20.95 9.99
N GLY A 118 -22.01 -21.77 11.04
CA GLY A 118 -21.01 -21.54 12.07
C GLY A 118 -19.59 -21.54 11.51
N PHE A 119 -19.28 -22.53 10.66
CA PHE A 119 -18.00 -22.67 9.98
C PHE A 119 -17.75 -21.53 8.99
N ILE A 120 -18.74 -21.18 8.18
CA ILE A 120 -18.69 -20.00 7.29
C ILE A 120 -18.40 -18.73 8.09
N GLY A 121 -19.06 -18.54 9.22
CA GLY A 121 -18.82 -17.41 10.12
C GLY A 121 -17.36 -17.33 10.58
N ILE A 122 -16.80 -18.44 11.05
CA ILE A 122 -15.38 -18.54 11.46
C ILE A 122 -14.44 -18.19 10.31
N ILE A 123 -14.70 -18.72 9.11
CA ILE A 123 -13.91 -18.45 7.91
C ILE A 123 -13.97 -16.97 7.55
N LEU A 124 -15.17 -16.37 7.53
CA LEU A 124 -15.36 -14.97 7.22
C LEU A 124 -14.63 -14.07 8.23
N THR A 125 -14.65 -14.42 9.51
CA THR A 125 -13.89 -13.71 10.55
C THR A 125 -12.38 -13.83 10.32
N ALA A 126 -11.87 -15.03 10.01
CA ALA A 126 -10.45 -15.24 9.73
C ALA A 126 -9.99 -14.49 8.47
N ILE A 127 -10.78 -14.52 7.39
CA ILE A 127 -10.52 -13.75 6.18
C ILE A 127 -10.53 -12.25 6.49
N GLY A 128 -11.52 -11.77 7.25
CA GLY A 128 -11.61 -10.37 7.67
C GLY A 128 -10.38 -9.91 8.47
N LEU A 129 -9.93 -10.73 9.43
CA LEU A 129 -8.71 -10.45 10.20
C LEU A 129 -7.46 -10.42 9.31
N MET A 130 -7.33 -11.37 8.39
CA MET A 130 -6.23 -11.37 7.42
C MET A 130 -6.26 -10.11 6.57
N ILE A 131 -7.41 -9.74 5.99
CA ILE A 131 -7.55 -8.54 5.17
C ILE A 131 -7.22 -7.28 5.98
N ALA A 132 -7.69 -7.17 7.23
CA ALA A 132 -7.39 -6.04 8.10
C ALA A 132 -5.89 -5.95 8.41
N ALA A 133 -5.26 -7.08 8.74
CA ALA A 133 -3.82 -7.15 8.98
C ALA A 133 -3.01 -6.82 7.72
N TYR A 134 -3.41 -7.30 6.54
CA TYR A 134 -2.77 -6.94 5.26
C TYR A 134 -3.04 -5.47 4.87
N GLY A 135 -4.21 -4.93 5.19
CA GLY A 135 -4.59 -3.54 4.96
C GLY A 135 -3.69 -2.56 5.71
N THR A 136 -3.32 -2.88 6.96
CA THR A 136 -2.36 -2.08 7.73
C THR A 136 -0.96 -2.04 7.12
N PHE A 137 -0.59 -2.96 6.23
CA PHE A 137 0.70 -2.95 5.52
C PHE A 137 0.63 -2.39 4.08
N LYS A 138 -0.56 -2.06 3.57
CA LYS A 138 -0.74 -1.63 2.16
C LYS A 138 -0.74 -0.10 1.98
N ASP A 139 -0.76 0.67 3.07
CA ASP A 139 -0.99 2.12 3.02
C ASP A 139 0.29 2.98 3.22
N ASP A 140 1.40 2.56 2.62
CA ASP A 140 2.63 3.39 2.50
C ASP A 140 2.86 3.91 1.07
N SER A 141 1.84 3.85 0.21
CA SER A 141 1.80 4.65 -1.02
C SER A 141 0.77 5.75 -0.86
N VAL A 142 1.23 6.91 -0.41
CA VAL A 142 0.47 8.17 -0.50
C VAL A 142 -0.14 8.22 -1.90
N PRO A 143 -1.47 8.21 -2.04
CA PRO A 143 -2.10 8.27 -3.36
C PRO A 143 -1.63 9.56 -4.04
N GLU A 144 -1.17 9.49 -5.29
CA GLU A 144 -0.61 10.64 -6.05
C GLU A 144 -1.52 11.89 -5.99
N ARG A 145 -2.83 11.69 -5.80
CA ARG A 145 -3.83 12.75 -5.61
C ARG A 145 -3.67 13.57 -4.33
N GLU A 146 -3.12 13.01 -3.25
CA GLU A 146 -2.81 13.79 -2.03
C GLU A 146 -1.58 14.67 -2.23
N ILE A 147 -0.61 14.25 -3.05
CA ILE A 147 0.59 15.04 -3.35
C ILE A 147 0.21 16.32 -4.11
N GLU A 148 -0.67 16.21 -5.13
CA GLU A 148 -1.15 17.39 -5.87
C GLU A 148 -1.90 18.38 -4.95
N GLN A 149 -2.78 17.87 -4.07
CA GLN A 149 -3.54 18.72 -3.14
C GLN A 149 -2.67 19.41 -2.08
N ILE A 150 -1.57 18.76 -1.64
CA ILE A 150 -0.61 19.35 -0.70
C ILE A 150 0.22 20.44 -1.38
N ILE A 151 0.59 20.26 -2.66
CA ILE A 151 1.33 21.26 -3.44
C ILE A 151 0.46 22.50 -3.67
N GLU A 152 -0.79 22.34 -4.12
CA GLU A 152 -1.71 23.47 -4.33
C GLU A 152 -1.93 24.27 -3.05
N ARG A 153 -2.22 23.59 -1.93
CA ARG A 153 -2.38 24.26 -0.62
C ARG A 153 -1.12 25.02 -0.18
N SER A 154 0.07 24.46 -0.45
CA SER A 154 1.34 25.12 -0.09
C SER A 154 1.59 26.38 -0.93
N ILE A 155 1.20 26.36 -2.21
CA ILE A 155 1.31 27.51 -3.11
C ILE A 155 0.32 28.62 -2.67
N GLU A 156 -0.95 28.28 -2.41
CA GLU A 156 -1.95 29.26 -1.97
C GLU A 156 -1.57 29.93 -0.64
N GLN A 157 -1.11 29.16 0.34
CA GLN A 157 -0.65 29.71 1.62
C GLN A 157 0.55 30.64 1.49
N SER A 158 1.45 30.34 0.53
CA SER A 158 2.62 31.18 0.24
C SER A 158 2.20 32.50 -0.41
N ILE A 159 1.25 32.47 -1.36
CA ILE A 159 0.72 33.66 -2.02
C ILE A 159 -0.02 34.56 -1.01
N GLN A 160 -0.78 33.97 -0.08
CA GLN A 160 -1.54 34.73 0.91
C GLN A 160 -0.62 35.49 1.89
N LYS A 161 0.52 34.89 2.27
CA LYS A 161 1.56 35.53 3.10
C LYS A 161 2.32 36.65 2.38
N LEU A 162 2.27 36.73 1.06
CA LEU A 162 2.93 37.76 0.24
C LEU A 162 2.03 38.97 -0.08
N SER A 163 0.80 39.01 0.44
CA SER A 163 -0.07 40.19 0.31
C SER A 163 0.60 41.40 0.97
N PRO A 164 0.91 42.49 0.22
CA PRO A 164 1.73 43.57 0.74
C PRO A 164 0.97 44.39 1.80
N THR A 165 1.52 44.45 3.01
CA THR A 165 1.11 45.44 4.02
C THR A 165 1.28 46.84 3.47
N LYS A 166 0.19 47.62 3.50
CA LYS A 166 0.10 49.02 3.07
C LYS A 166 1.28 49.83 3.66
N PRO A 167 2.10 50.53 2.85
CA PRO A 167 3.24 51.27 3.38
C PRO A 167 2.77 52.43 4.26
N THR A 168 3.23 52.46 5.51
CA THR A 168 3.09 53.59 6.42
C THR A 168 3.98 54.73 5.94
N ALA A 169 3.40 55.92 5.77
CA ALA A 169 4.12 57.11 5.33
C ALA A 169 5.28 57.46 6.29
N PRO A 170 6.44 57.93 5.79
CA PRO A 170 7.58 58.25 6.65
C PRO A 170 7.27 59.46 7.55
N ASN A 171 7.57 59.32 8.84
CA ASN A 171 7.41 60.37 9.84
C ASN A 171 8.27 61.61 9.48
N LYS A 172 7.63 62.75 9.20
CA LYS A 172 8.30 64.03 8.97
C LYS A 172 9.01 64.47 10.25
N HIS A 173 10.34 64.60 10.21
CA HIS A 173 11.14 65.09 11.33
C HIS A 173 10.74 66.53 11.70
N LYS A 174 10.54 66.83 12.99
CA LYS A 174 10.20 68.19 13.42
C LYS A 174 11.47 69.05 13.48
N ARG A 175 11.34 70.36 13.23
CA ARG A 175 12.46 71.31 13.11
C ARG A 175 13.50 71.25 14.24
N ASN A 176 13.09 70.94 15.47
CA ASN A 176 13.98 70.94 16.63
C ASN A 176 14.48 69.54 17.04
N ASP A 177 14.05 68.48 16.36
CA ASP A 177 14.49 67.10 16.66
C ASP A 177 15.96 66.91 16.25
N PRO A 178 16.70 65.97 16.86
CA PRO A 178 18.04 65.60 16.40
C PRO A 178 18.00 65.18 14.92
N CYS A 179 19.01 65.59 14.15
CA CYS A 179 19.05 65.29 12.73
C CYS A 179 19.39 63.81 12.47
N ALA A 180 18.61 63.16 11.59
CA ALA A 180 18.80 61.75 11.24
C ALA A 180 20.05 61.44 10.40
N CYS A 181 20.78 62.46 9.92
CA CYS A 181 22.08 62.24 9.27
C CYS A 181 23.19 61.83 10.25
N GLY A 182 22.90 61.73 11.56
CA GLY A 182 23.85 61.30 12.57
C GLY A 182 24.76 62.41 13.11
N SER A 183 24.54 63.67 12.71
CA SER A 183 25.37 64.81 13.13
C SER A 183 25.19 65.22 14.61
N GLY A 184 24.16 64.73 15.28
CA GLY A 184 23.87 65.03 16.69
C GLY A 184 23.32 66.44 16.97
N VAL A 185 23.17 67.29 15.95
CA VAL A 185 22.59 68.65 16.08
C VAL A 185 21.12 68.70 15.63
N LYS A 186 20.37 69.74 16.04
CA LYS A 186 18.95 69.90 15.69
C LYS A 186 18.74 70.02 14.17
N TYR A 187 17.73 69.35 13.62
CA TYR A 187 17.40 69.26 12.20
C TYR A 187 17.41 70.63 11.48
N LYS A 188 16.81 71.66 12.09
CA LYS A 188 16.77 73.04 11.53
C LYS A 188 18.13 73.68 11.25
N ARG A 189 19.20 73.23 11.93
CA ARG A 189 20.57 73.75 11.79
C ARG A 189 21.46 72.83 10.97
N CYS A 190 20.94 71.70 10.50
CA CYS A 190 21.68 70.72 9.72
C CYS A 190 21.03 70.60 8.34
N CYS A 191 20.41 69.46 8.04
CA CYS A 191 19.87 69.19 6.70
C CYS A 191 18.65 70.06 6.31
N TYR A 192 18.06 70.83 7.22
CA TYR A 192 16.97 71.76 6.86
C TYR A 192 17.44 72.98 6.04
N LEU A 193 18.69 73.42 6.20
CA LEU A 193 19.23 74.57 5.45
C LEU A 193 19.90 74.16 4.14
N SER A 194 19.99 72.85 3.89
CA SER A 194 20.57 72.26 2.67
C SER A 194 19.49 71.74 1.71
N ALA A 195 18.23 72.09 1.96
CA ALA A 195 17.06 71.74 1.16
C ALA A 195 16.46 72.98 0.50
#